data_AF-V4JPL9-F1
#
_entry.id   AF-V4JPL9-F1
#
_cell.length_a   1.000
_cell.length_b   1.000
_cell.length_c   1.000
_cell.angle_alpha   90.00
_cell.angle_beta   90.00
_cell.angle_gamma   90.00
#
_symmetry.space_group_name_H-M   'P 1'
#
loop_
_entity.id
_entity.type
_entity.pdbx_description
1 polymer ?
#
loop_
_entity_poly.entity_id
_entity_poly.type
_entity_poly.pdbx_seq_one_letter_code
_entity_poly.pdbx_strand_id
1 'polypeptide(L)' 'MTHGGPLDDCYRRATAMPLQGPRDFRLYNGGINRIIIEGDRWRLATWGEIAHLQRIGTLGTWEPSSGS' A
#
# COMPACT_ATOMS: atom_id res chain seq x y z
N MET A 1 8.37 -6.48 0.80
CA MET A 1 7.38 -6.78 1.85
C MET A 1 7.89 -6.11 3.12
N THR A 2 7.32 -4.98 3.50
CA THR A 2 7.71 -4.30 4.76
C THR A 2 6.53 -4.41 5.72
N HIS A 3 6.82 -4.70 6.99
CA HIS A 3 5.82 -4.60 8.06
C HIS A 3 5.31 -3.16 8.17
N GLY A 4 4.14 -2.95 8.81
CA GLY A 4 3.48 -1.65 8.87
C GLY A 4 4.27 -0.52 9.55
N GLY A 5 5.31 -0.83 10.33
CA GLY A 5 6.10 0.16 11.08
C GLY A 5 6.89 1.15 10.20
N PRO A 6 7.86 0.70 9.38
CA PRO A 6 8.65 1.60 8.53
C PRO A 6 7.82 2.41 7.50
N LEU A 7 6.67 1.88 7.09
CA LEU A 7 5.72 2.57 6.23
C LEU A 7 5.04 3.73 6.95
N ASP A 8 4.76 3.59 8.25
CA ASP A 8 4.13 4.62 9.08
C ASP A 8 5.03 5.86 9.19
N ASP A 9 6.31 5.65 9.49
CA ASP A 9 7.30 6.74 9.62
C ASP A 9 7.50 7.49 8.30
N CYS A 10 7.59 6.76 7.18
CA CYS A 10 7.74 7.36 5.85
C CYS A 10 6.51 8.19 5.46
N TYR A 11 5.30 7.69 5.74
CA TYR A 11 4.07 8.43 5.49
C TYR A 11 4.04 9.72 6.32
N ARG A 12 4.27 9.62 7.64
CA ARG A 12 4.24 10.79 8.53
C ARG A 12 5.25 11.86 8.13
N ARG A 13 6.47 11.45 7.76
CA ARG A 13 7.49 12.38 7.26
C ARG A 13 7.06 13.05 5.96
N ALA A 14 6.44 12.31 5.04
CA ALA A 14 6.00 12.82 3.76
C ALA A 14 4.72 13.68 3.81
N THR A 15 3.93 13.57 4.87
CA THR A 15 2.68 14.34 5.10
C THR A 15 2.80 15.38 6.21
N ALA A 16 3.98 15.51 6.84
CA ALA A 16 4.21 16.33 8.03
C ALA A 16 3.23 16.01 9.19
N MET A 17 2.79 14.76 9.30
CA MET A 17 1.88 14.31 10.33
C MET A 17 2.64 14.12 11.66
N PRO A 18 2.09 14.56 12.81
CA PRO A 18 2.70 14.33 14.11
C PRO A 18 2.90 12.83 14.41
N LEU A 19 3.99 12.45 15.09
CA LEU A 19 4.20 11.07 15.55
C LEU A 19 3.12 10.61 16.53
N GLN A 20 2.61 11.52 17.35
CA GLN A 20 1.56 11.24 18.32
C GLN A 20 0.20 11.55 17.68
N GLY A 21 -0.35 10.56 16.98
CA GLY A 21 -1.69 10.63 16.41
C GLY A 21 -2.15 9.27 15.90
N PRO A 22 -3.46 8.97 15.99
CA PRO A 22 -4.00 7.70 15.49
C PRO A 22 -3.68 7.55 14.00
N ARG A 23 -3.36 6.33 13.57
CA ARG A 23 -3.08 6.03 12.16
C ARG A 23 -4.36 6.24 11.34
N ASP A 24 -4.44 7.34 10.60
CA ASP A 24 -5.62 7.71 9.81
C ASP A 24 -5.61 7.13 8.38
N PHE A 25 -4.49 6.54 7.97
CA PHE A 25 -4.30 6.00 6.63
C PHE A 25 -4.44 4.47 6.61
N ARG A 26 -5.06 3.96 5.56
CA ARG A 26 -5.23 2.52 5.34
C ARG A 26 -3.97 1.92 4.73
N LEU A 27 -3.55 0.77 5.27
CA LEU A 27 -2.53 -0.08 4.67
C LEU A 27 -3.25 -1.20 3.91
N TYR A 28 -3.14 -1.19 2.58
CA TYR A 28 -3.69 -2.24 1.74
C TYR A 28 -2.62 -3.30 1.50
N ASN A 29 -2.97 -4.58 1.72
CA ASN A 29 -2.11 -5.69 1.29
C ASN A 29 -1.97 -5.65 -0.23
N GLY A 30 -0.72 -5.66 -0.71
CA GLY A 30 -0.43 -5.47 -2.14
C GLY A 30 -0.64 -4.03 -2.64
N GLY A 31 -0.87 -3.04 -1.77
CA GLY A 31 -0.94 -1.64 -2.19
C GLY A 31 0.42 -1.06 -2.57
N ILE A 32 0.46 -0.24 -3.62
CA ILE A 32 1.67 0.51 -4.02
C ILE A 32 1.64 1.90 -3.36
N ASN A 33 2.74 2.25 -2.68
CA ASN A 33 2.95 3.55 -2.04
C ASN A 33 4.12 4.25 -2.73
N ARG A 34 3.97 5.54 -3.08
CA ARG A 34 5.01 6.32 -3.73
C ARG A 34 5.27 7.61 -2.96
N ILE A 35 6.53 7.79 -2.58
CA ILE A 35 7.04 9.00 -1.92
C ILE A 35 8.14 9.57 -2.81
N ILE A 36 8.14 10.89 -3.00
CA ILE A 36 9.17 11.63 -3.72
C ILE A 36 10.08 12.28 -2.68
N ILE A 37 11.39 12.12 -2.86
CA ILE A 37 12.41 12.65 -1.96
C ILE A 37 13.33 13.56 -2.78
N GLU A 38 13.37 14.83 -2.43
CA GLU A 38 14.20 15.87 -3.06
C GLU A 38 15.03 16.55 -1.96
N GLY A 39 16.25 16.05 -1.73
CA GLY A 39 17.05 16.43 -0.56
C GLY A 39 16.31 16.08 0.73
N ASP A 40 16.08 17.09 1.59
CA ASP A 40 15.34 16.93 2.85
C ASP A 40 13.82 17.00 2.69
N ARG A 41 13.32 17.31 1.49
CA ARG A 41 11.89 17.45 1.24
C ARG A 41 11.30 16.11 0.84
N TRP A 42 10.36 15.63 1.65
CA TRP A 42 9.61 14.42 1.41
C TRP A 42 8.19 14.80 1.03
N ARG A 43 7.66 14.20 -0.03
CA ARG A 43 6.29 14.45 -0.49
C ARG A 43 5.61 13.13 -0.82
N LEU A 44 4.41 12.95 -0.30
CA LEU A 44 3.57 11.82 -0.67
C LEU A 44 3.06 12.03 -2.11
N ALA A 45 3.37 11.09 -3.00
CA ALA A 45 2.90 11.14 -4.38
C ALA A 45 1.61 10.32 -4.54
N THR A 46 1.61 9.07 -4.07
CA THR A 46 0.42 8.19 -4.03
C THR A 46 0.51 7.26 -2.82
N TRP A 47 -0.63 6.82 -2.30
CA TRP A 47 -0.70 5.91 -1.17
C TRP A 47 -1.80 4.89 -1.36
N GLY A 48 -1.49 3.61 -1.13
CA GLY A 48 -2.48 2.56 -1.15
C GLY A 48 -3.05 2.26 -2.53
N GLU A 49 -2.27 2.46 -3.60
CA GLU A 49 -2.72 2.20 -4.97
C GLU A 49 -2.94 0.69 -5.20
N ILE A 50 -4.20 0.29 -5.40
CA ILE A 50 -4.60 -1.10 -5.66
C ILE A 50 -5.17 -1.31 -7.08
N ALA A 51 -5.14 -0.29 -7.94
CA ALA A 51 -5.67 -0.37 -9.30
C ALA A 51 -5.03 -1.51 -10.13
N HIS A 52 -3.78 -1.87 -9.83
CA HIS A 52 -3.11 -3.00 -10.45
C HIS A 52 -3.68 -4.36 -10.00
N LEU A 53 -4.17 -4.46 -8.76
CA LEU A 53 -4.87 -5.66 -8.25
C LEU A 53 -6.25 -5.81 -8.89
N GLN A 54 -6.93 -4.71 -9.21
CA GLN A 54 -8.20 -4.73 -9.94
C GLN A 54 -8.05 -5.20 -11.40
N ARG A 55 -6.86 -5.03 -11.98
CA ARG A 55 -6.52 -5.55 -13.31
C ARG A 55 -6.12 -7.04 -13.30
N ILE A 56 -5.84 -7.61 -12.13
CA ILE A 56 -5.62 -9.06 -11.94
C ILE A 56 -6.99 -9.70 -11.69
N GLY A 57 -7.76 -9.84 -12.77
CA GLY A 57 -9.09 -10.44 -12.75
C GLY A 57 -9.30 -11.34 -13.95
N THR A 58 -8.46 -12.37 -14.15
CA THR A 58 -8.65 -13.56 -15.02
C THR A 58 -7.32 -14.36 -14.99
N LEU A 59 -7.18 -15.67 -14.75
CA LEU A 59 -8.04 -16.85 -14.83
C LEU A 59 -7.63 -17.85 -13.74
N GLY A 60 -8.60 -18.26 -12.94
CA GLY A 60 -8.52 -19.46 -12.12
C GLY A 60 -9.93 -20.01 -11.99
N THR A 61 -10.53 -20.40 -13.13
CA THR A 61 -11.72 -21.25 -13.10
C THR A 61 -11.29 -22.59 -12.54
N TRP A 62 -11.37 -22.72 -11.22
CA TRP A 62 -11.29 -23.99 -10.55
C TRP A 62 -12.55 -24.78 -10.93
N GLU A 63 -12.38 -25.85 -11.71
CA GLU A 63 -13.41 -26.87 -11.88
C GLU A 63 -13.24 -27.92 -10.77
N PRO A 64 -14.28 -28.25 -9.99
CA PRO A 64 -14.25 -29.41 -9.13
C PRO A 64 -14.14 -30.66 -10.01
N SER A 65 -13.04 -31.42 -9.88
CA SER A 65 -12.98 -32.77 -10.42
C SER A 65 -14.03 -33.62 -9.69
N SER A 66 -15.14 -33.90 -10.37
CA SER A 66 -16.06 -34.99 -10.03
C SER A 66 -15.33 -36.31 -10.24
N GLY A 67 -14.60 -36.73 -9.21
CA GLY A 67 -14.08 -38.09 -9.08
C GLY A 67 -15.22 -39.03 -8.69
N SER A 68 -15.39 -40.07 -9.52
CA SER A 68 -16.38 -41.15 -9.45
C SER A 68 -16.33 -41.99 -8.17
#